data_AF-A0A617LWA9-F1
#
_entry.id   AF-A0A617LWA9-F1
#
_cell.length_a   1.000
_cell.length_b   1.000
_cell.length_c   1.000
_cell.angle_alpha   90.00
_cell.angle_beta   90.00
_cell.angle_gamma   90.00
#
_symmetry.space_group_name_H-M   'P 1'
#
loop_
_entity.id
_entity.type
_entity.pdbx_description
1 polymer ?
#
loop_
_entity_poly.entity_id
_entity_poly.type
_entity_poly.pdbx_seq_one_letter_code
_entity_poly.pdbx_strand_id
1 'polypeptide(L)'
;MSKEKQTVNGDVGNVVSGDVTIHNYSADILPSAQQPISLLQKRDLHRLMDELVDLGESKRELWMTIHTKLNTKTVNEMTAADYHGAVEILQRYAQQIQNMKDCNLLVSKIMALTDPGYRLDRDRYCLKHFGTTHLKGLDKEQLQAVFGYFDDLLNIRDESKTLSPPSESGAKSVATVPTRSRKPHVVVLGGALVLVAIFFVGMIVFAGKWGNAKAVASTETSVFNIKTNDKIIEDSIPALRSMFPGLNKYSDDFHSVSSYKQKTGWHTLKFTVSAKASVPENYSVKGKVCYININPDGSYARVLTAPCRSLLLDQQSTPDSKYRFILK
;
A
#
# COMPACT_ATOMS: atom_id res chain seq x y z
N MET A 1 6.19 80.70 -24.35
CA MET A 1 5.28 79.54 -24.44
C MET A 1 4.51 79.45 -23.13
N SER A 2 3.19 79.53 -23.23
CA SER A 2 2.24 79.69 -22.12
C SER A 2 2.25 78.52 -21.14
N LYS A 3 2.21 78.82 -19.84
CA LYS A 3 1.80 77.86 -18.80
C LYS A 3 0.28 77.77 -18.83
N GLU A 4 -0.23 76.60 -19.14
CA GLU A 4 -1.66 76.28 -19.09
C GLU A 4 -2.11 76.26 -17.63
N LYS A 5 -2.93 77.24 -17.23
CA LYS A 5 -3.59 77.29 -15.93
C LYS A 5 -4.88 76.48 -16.04
N GLN A 6 -4.91 75.31 -15.44
CA GLN A 6 -6.15 74.55 -15.27
C GLN A 6 -6.88 75.09 -14.03
N THR A 7 -7.93 75.88 -14.25
CA THR A 7 -8.84 76.35 -13.19
C THR A 7 -10.00 75.36 -13.04
N VAL A 8 -10.07 74.70 -11.89
CA VAL A 8 -11.22 73.86 -11.51
C VAL A 8 -12.12 74.68 -10.59
N ASN A 9 -13.29 75.08 -11.09
CA ASN A 9 -14.37 75.62 -10.26
C ASN A 9 -15.21 74.45 -9.76
N GLY A 10 -15.06 74.11 -8.49
CA GLY A 10 -15.85 73.09 -7.79
C GLY A 10 -16.37 73.65 -6.47
N ASP A 11 -17.65 73.39 -6.22
CA ASP A 11 -18.46 73.89 -5.11
C ASP A 11 -17.86 73.54 -3.74
N VAL A 12 -17.82 74.51 -2.84
CA VAL A 12 -17.22 74.41 -1.49
C VAL A 12 -18.16 73.69 -0.53
N GLY A 13 -18.20 72.36 -0.64
CA GLY A 13 -18.64 71.50 0.45
C GLY A 13 -17.51 71.31 1.47
N ASN A 14 -17.73 71.74 2.72
CA ASN A 14 -16.82 71.50 3.84
C ASN A 14 -16.41 70.02 3.91
N VAL A 15 -15.13 69.73 3.66
CA VAL A 15 -14.53 68.41 3.93
C VAL A 15 -13.31 68.61 4.82
N VAL A 16 -13.30 67.85 5.91
CA VAL A 16 -12.27 67.82 6.96
C VAL A 16 -10.88 67.63 6.34
N SER A 17 -9.95 68.52 6.70
CA SER A 17 -8.53 68.43 6.35
C SER A 17 -7.89 67.22 7.04
N GLY A 18 -7.94 66.06 6.38
CA GLY A 18 -7.07 64.93 6.69
C GLY A 18 -5.94 64.90 5.68
N ASP A 19 -4.69 64.89 6.13
CA ASP A 19 -3.52 64.68 5.27
C ASP A 19 -3.67 63.36 4.51
N VAL A 20 -3.84 63.43 3.19
CA VAL A 20 -3.80 62.25 2.32
C VAL A 20 -2.34 62.00 1.97
N THR A 21 -1.71 61.09 2.70
CA THR A 21 -0.38 60.58 2.36
C THR A 21 -0.52 59.64 1.16
N ILE A 22 -0.28 60.16 -0.06
CA ILE A 22 -0.20 59.32 -1.26
C ILE A 22 1.18 58.66 -1.28
N HIS A 23 1.26 57.41 -0.81
CA HIS A 23 2.47 56.59 -0.98
C HIS A 23 2.60 56.20 -2.45
N ASN A 24 3.45 56.93 -3.18
CA ASN A 24 3.80 56.60 -4.55
C ASN A 24 4.78 55.42 -4.54
N TYR A 25 4.26 54.19 -4.58
CA TYR A 25 5.06 52.98 -4.76
C TYR A 25 5.58 52.94 -6.20
N SER A 26 6.80 53.45 -6.41
CA SER A 26 7.60 53.05 -7.56
C SER A 26 8.08 51.62 -7.32
N ALA A 27 7.18 50.66 -7.55
CA ALA A 27 7.54 49.25 -7.54
C ALA A 27 8.37 48.97 -8.78
N ASP A 28 9.62 48.54 -8.58
CA ASP A 28 10.43 47.93 -9.65
C ASP A 28 9.59 46.84 -10.31
N ILE A 29 9.19 47.06 -11.56
CA ILE A 29 8.36 46.12 -12.32
C ILE A 29 9.25 44.95 -12.70
N LEU A 30 9.38 43.98 -11.80
CA LEU A 30 9.90 42.65 -12.14
C LEU A 30 9.03 42.09 -13.28
N PRO A 31 9.64 41.46 -14.30
CA PRO A 31 8.91 40.74 -15.33
C PRO A 31 7.86 39.83 -14.69
N SER A 32 6.64 39.79 -15.23
CA SER A 32 5.50 39.05 -14.64
C SER A 32 5.83 37.60 -14.24
N ALA A 33 6.75 36.96 -14.94
CA ALA A 33 7.22 35.60 -14.65
C ALA A 33 8.06 35.46 -13.36
N GLN A 34 8.79 36.50 -12.94
CA GLN A 34 9.66 36.52 -11.76
C GLN A 34 8.95 37.05 -10.51
N GLN A 35 7.70 37.49 -10.66
CA GLN A 35 6.89 37.90 -9.53
C GLN A 35 6.58 36.70 -8.63
N PRO A 36 6.53 36.88 -7.30
CA PRO A 36 6.10 35.84 -6.39
C PRO A 36 4.71 35.33 -6.74
N ILE A 37 4.45 34.04 -6.51
CA ILE A 37 3.11 33.48 -6.75
C ILE A 37 2.04 34.19 -5.90
N SER A 38 0.91 34.46 -6.54
CA SER A 38 -0.25 35.11 -5.89
C SER A 38 -0.88 34.21 -4.82
N LEU A 39 -1.68 34.80 -3.93
CA LEU A 39 -2.44 34.02 -2.92
C LEU A 39 -3.40 33.01 -3.57
N LEU A 40 -3.98 33.34 -4.73
CA LEU A 40 -4.86 32.44 -5.47
C LEU A 40 -4.09 31.22 -5.98
N GLN A 41 -2.91 31.43 -6.55
CA GLN A 41 -2.03 30.36 -7.03
C GLN A 41 -1.54 29.47 -5.88
N LYS A 42 -1.18 30.05 -4.72
CA LYS A 42 -0.83 29.29 -3.51
C LYS A 42 -1.99 28.39 -3.06
N ARG A 43 -3.20 28.95 -3.02
CA ARG A 43 -4.41 28.19 -2.65
C ARG A 43 -4.68 27.05 -3.62
N ASP A 44 -4.58 27.31 -4.92
CA ASP A 44 -4.82 26.27 -5.94
C ASP A 44 -3.78 25.15 -5.87
N LEU A 45 -2.50 25.49 -5.68
CA LEU A 45 -1.43 24.51 -5.51
C LEU A 45 -1.68 23.61 -4.29
N HIS A 46 -2.08 24.19 -3.16
CA HIS A 46 -2.44 23.43 -1.97
C HIS A 46 -3.67 22.54 -2.21
N ARG A 47 -4.69 23.03 -2.92
CA ARG A 47 -5.87 22.23 -3.30
C ARG A 47 -5.48 21.00 -4.12
N LEU A 48 -4.68 21.17 -5.18
CA LEU A 48 -4.20 20.06 -6.01
C LEU A 48 -3.39 19.03 -5.20
N MET A 49 -2.60 19.51 -4.24
CA MET A 49 -1.89 18.62 -3.33
C MET A 49 -2.81 17.85 -2.39
N ASP A 50 -3.82 18.52 -1.82
CA ASP A 50 -4.78 17.89 -0.94
C ASP A 50 -5.61 16.83 -1.68
N GLU A 51 -5.95 17.05 -2.96
CA GLU A 51 -6.58 16.03 -3.82
C GLU A 51 -5.70 14.78 -3.97
N LEU A 52 -4.39 14.95 -4.18
CA LEU A 52 -3.47 13.81 -4.24
C LEU A 52 -3.30 13.12 -2.88
N VAL A 53 -3.34 13.88 -1.78
CA VAL A 53 -3.29 13.34 -0.42
C VAL A 53 -4.54 12.51 -0.13
N ASP A 54 -5.72 12.95 -0.57
CA ASP A 54 -6.96 12.18 -0.47
C ASP A 54 -6.90 10.87 -1.28
N LEU A 55 -6.09 10.84 -2.35
CA LEU A 55 -5.78 9.63 -3.10
C LEU A 55 -4.72 8.73 -2.43
N GLY A 56 -4.16 9.16 -1.29
CA GLY A 56 -3.23 8.41 -0.45
C GLY A 56 -1.77 8.84 -0.54
N GLU A 57 -1.46 9.92 -1.26
CA GLU A 57 -0.08 10.43 -1.39
C GLU A 57 0.38 11.20 -0.15
N SER A 58 1.70 11.25 0.05
CA SER A 58 2.31 12.01 1.14
C SER A 58 2.48 13.47 0.74
N LYS A 59 1.79 14.38 1.45
CA LYS A 59 1.94 15.84 1.28
C LYS A 59 3.40 16.29 1.36
N ARG A 60 4.18 15.67 2.25
CA ARG A 60 5.61 15.96 2.42
C ARG A 60 6.42 15.57 1.18
N GLU A 61 6.18 14.39 0.62
CA GLU A 61 6.91 13.90 -0.56
C GLU A 61 6.55 14.71 -1.81
N LEU A 62 5.28 15.11 -1.94
CA LEU A 62 4.83 16.00 -3.01
C LEU A 62 5.57 17.35 -2.93
N TRP A 63 5.66 17.96 -1.75
CA TRP A 63 6.43 19.19 -1.56
C TRP A 63 7.91 19.01 -1.87
N MET A 64 8.54 17.95 -1.34
CA MET A 64 9.94 17.64 -1.62
C MET A 64 10.19 17.51 -3.13
N THR A 65 9.28 16.87 -3.86
CA THR A 65 9.38 16.69 -5.31
C THR A 65 9.28 18.00 -6.06
N ILE A 66 8.29 18.84 -5.73
CA ILE A 66 8.11 20.17 -6.32
C ILE A 66 9.36 21.02 -6.09
N HIS A 67 9.80 21.11 -4.83
CA HIS A 67 10.95 21.93 -4.43
C HIS A 67 12.25 21.47 -5.09
N THR A 68 12.46 20.15 -5.20
CA THR A 68 13.64 19.60 -5.88
C THR A 68 13.62 19.89 -7.37
N LYS A 69 12.47 19.70 -8.05
CA LYS A 69 12.37 19.89 -9.50
C LYS A 69 12.42 21.36 -9.92
N LEU A 70 11.88 22.25 -9.11
CA LEU A 70 11.83 23.69 -9.38
C LEU A 70 12.97 24.45 -8.71
N ASN A 71 13.88 23.76 -8.01
CA ASN A 71 14.99 24.36 -7.29
C ASN A 71 14.57 25.47 -6.31
N THR A 72 13.47 25.25 -5.58
CA THR A 72 12.94 26.15 -4.55
C THR A 72 12.99 25.47 -3.19
N LYS A 73 13.10 26.22 -2.08
CA LYS A 73 13.08 25.62 -0.73
C LYS A 73 11.76 25.82 -0.03
N THR A 74 11.05 26.90 -0.36
CA THR A 74 9.75 27.22 0.23
C THR A 74 8.76 27.69 -0.83
N VAL A 75 7.48 27.54 -0.54
CA VAL A 75 6.39 28.03 -1.41
C VAL A 75 6.44 29.55 -1.61
N ASN A 76 7.01 30.29 -0.66
CA ASN A 76 7.12 31.74 -0.74
C ASN A 76 8.21 32.21 -1.70
N GLU A 77 9.18 31.34 -2.01
CA GLU A 77 10.25 31.61 -2.99
C GLU A 77 9.81 31.31 -4.43
N MET A 78 8.65 30.67 -4.62
CA MET A 78 8.17 30.30 -5.95
C MET A 78 7.70 31.53 -6.71
N THR A 79 8.06 31.57 -7.99
CA THR A 79 7.64 32.60 -8.95
C THR A 79 6.42 32.15 -9.76
N ALA A 80 5.76 33.08 -10.45
CA ALA A 80 4.64 32.78 -11.34
C ALA A 80 5.00 31.77 -12.45
N ALA A 81 6.26 31.72 -12.89
CA ALA A 81 6.76 30.69 -13.78
C ALA A 81 6.82 29.31 -13.09
N ASP A 82 7.35 29.25 -11.86
CA ASP A 82 7.47 28.01 -11.07
C ASP A 82 6.10 27.41 -10.76
N TYR A 83 5.07 28.24 -10.59
CA TYR A 83 3.69 27.77 -10.40
C TYR A 83 3.24 26.82 -11.52
N HIS A 84 3.48 27.18 -12.78
CA HIS A 84 3.05 26.36 -13.91
C HIS A 84 3.78 25.01 -13.92
N GLY A 85 5.09 25.03 -13.63
CA GLY A 85 5.88 23.81 -13.46
C GLY A 85 5.38 22.95 -12.29
N ALA A 86 5.00 23.56 -11.17
CA ALA A 86 4.44 22.86 -10.01
C ALA A 86 3.12 22.17 -10.34
N VAL A 87 2.22 22.87 -11.02
CA VAL A 87 0.93 22.31 -11.47
C VAL A 87 1.16 21.13 -12.42
N GLU A 88 2.05 21.27 -13.40
CA GLU A 88 2.36 20.19 -14.35
C GLU A 88 2.96 18.96 -13.65
N ILE A 89 3.81 19.16 -12.65
CA ILE A 89 4.35 18.08 -11.82
C ILE A 89 3.20 17.33 -11.12
N LEU A 90 2.30 18.06 -10.44
CA LEU A 90 1.18 17.46 -9.71
C LEU A 90 0.19 16.74 -10.64
N GLN A 91 -0.13 17.32 -11.79
CA GLN A 91 -1.01 16.71 -12.79
C GLN A 91 -0.42 15.41 -13.35
N ARG A 92 0.89 15.39 -13.62
CA ARG A 92 1.59 14.16 -14.07
C ARG A 92 1.53 13.06 -13.00
N TYR A 93 1.67 13.42 -11.72
CA TYR A 93 1.48 12.48 -10.61
C TYR A 93 0.04 11.93 -10.56
N ALA A 94 -0.96 12.81 -10.67
CA ALA A 94 -2.37 12.40 -10.69
C ALA A 94 -2.64 11.41 -11.83
N GLN A 95 -2.13 11.70 -13.03
CA GLN A 95 -2.26 10.82 -14.19
C GLN A 95 -1.57 9.47 -13.97
N GLN A 96 -0.38 9.45 -13.36
CA GLN A 96 0.33 8.22 -13.04
C GLN A 96 -0.44 7.36 -12.03
N ILE A 97 -1.01 7.96 -10.98
CA ILE A 97 -1.85 7.26 -10.00
C ILE A 97 -3.08 6.66 -10.68
N GLN A 98 -3.75 7.43 -11.54
CA GLN A 98 -4.91 6.95 -12.27
C GLN A 98 -4.54 5.80 -13.21
N ASN A 99 -3.46 5.94 -13.98
CA ASN A 99 -2.98 4.89 -14.88
C ASN A 99 -2.67 3.59 -14.12
N MET A 100 -2.03 3.70 -12.95
CA MET A 100 -1.75 2.54 -12.10
C MET A 100 -3.04 1.89 -11.57
N LYS A 101 -4.08 2.67 -11.23
CA LYS A 101 -5.39 2.14 -10.84
C LYS A 101 -6.05 1.40 -12.00
N ASP A 102 -6.06 1.99 -13.20
CA ASP A 102 -6.62 1.39 -14.40
C ASP A 102 -5.91 0.06 -14.74
N CYS A 103 -4.58 0.04 -14.70
CA CYS A 103 -3.80 -1.18 -14.94
C CYS A 103 -4.13 -2.27 -13.90
N ASN A 104 -4.18 -1.93 -12.60
CA ASN A 104 -4.52 -2.90 -11.55
C ASN A 104 -5.94 -3.45 -11.69
N LEU A 105 -6.89 -2.63 -12.16
CA LEU A 105 -8.24 -3.07 -12.47
C LEU A 105 -8.25 -4.05 -13.64
N LEU A 106 -7.54 -3.75 -14.73
CA LEU A 106 -7.42 -4.65 -15.88
C LEU A 106 -6.77 -5.99 -15.48
N VAL A 107 -5.68 -5.96 -14.71
CA VAL A 107 -5.04 -7.18 -14.20
C VAL A 107 -6.05 -8.02 -13.42
N SER A 108 -6.81 -7.41 -12.51
CA SER A 108 -7.83 -8.12 -11.73
C SER A 108 -8.91 -8.74 -12.62
N LYS A 109 -9.39 -8.01 -13.64
CA LYS A 109 -10.39 -8.49 -14.59
C LYS A 109 -9.86 -9.64 -15.45
N ILE A 110 -8.65 -9.51 -15.99
CA ILE A 110 -7.99 -10.57 -16.78
C ILE A 110 -7.83 -11.83 -15.92
N MET A 111 -7.36 -11.68 -14.68
CA MET A 111 -7.23 -12.82 -13.77
C MET A 111 -8.58 -13.49 -13.51
N ALA A 112 -9.62 -12.73 -13.20
CA ALA A 112 -10.97 -13.28 -12.98
C ALA A 112 -11.54 -14.01 -14.21
N LEU A 113 -11.24 -13.50 -15.41
CA LEU A 113 -11.70 -14.09 -16.67
C LEU A 113 -10.93 -15.36 -17.04
N THR A 114 -9.64 -15.44 -16.69
CA THR A 114 -8.74 -16.50 -17.16
C THR A 114 -8.44 -17.56 -16.12
N ASP A 115 -8.55 -17.28 -14.83
CA ASP A 115 -8.21 -18.25 -13.79
C ASP A 115 -9.41 -19.16 -13.44
N PRO A 116 -9.18 -20.44 -13.13
CA PRO A 116 -7.92 -21.17 -13.35
C PRO A 116 -7.78 -21.71 -14.78
N GLY A 117 -8.88 -21.79 -15.55
CA GLY A 117 -8.99 -22.64 -16.75
C GLY A 117 -8.12 -22.21 -17.94
N TYR A 118 -7.83 -20.92 -18.05
CA TYR A 118 -7.10 -20.30 -19.18
C TYR A 118 -5.79 -19.66 -18.75
N ARG A 119 -5.32 -19.92 -17.52
CA ARG A 119 -4.09 -19.33 -16.98
C ARG A 119 -2.87 -19.58 -17.89
N LEU A 120 -2.70 -20.82 -18.36
CA LEU A 120 -1.58 -21.18 -19.23
C LEU A 120 -1.67 -20.52 -20.61
N ASP A 121 -2.89 -20.41 -21.16
CA ASP A 121 -3.11 -19.76 -22.44
C ASP A 121 -2.85 -18.26 -22.35
N ARG A 122 -3.27 -17.63 -21.24
CA ARG A 122 -2.96 -16.23 -20.94
C ARG A 122 -1.46 -16.00 -20.84
N ASP A 123 -0.77 -16.79 -20.05
CA ASP A 123 0.68 -16.63 -19.85
C ASP A 123 1.42 -16.84 -21.19
N ARG A 124 0.98 -17.79 -22.02
CA ARG A 124 1.50 -18.00 -23.38
C ARG A 124 1.22 -16.82 -24.29
N TYR A 125 0.01 -16.27 -24.27
CA TYR A 125 -0.36 -15.08 -25.05
C TYR A 125 0.53 -13.90 -24.67
N CYS A 126 0.67 -13.62 -23.37
CA CYS A 126 1.49 -12.52 -22.89
C CYS A 126 2.97 -12.71 -23.28
N LEU A 127 3.50 -13.92 -23.15
CA LEU A 127 4.87 -14.22 -23.55
C LEU A 127 5.10 -14.01 -25.05
N LYS A 128 4.14 -14.46 -25.88
CA LYS A 128 4.23 -14.36 -27.34
C LYS A 128 4.14 -12.92 -27.84
N HIS A 129 3.28 -12.09 -27.25
CA HIS A 129 3.01 -10.74 -27.75
C HIS A 129 3.84 -9.64 -27.06
N PHE A 130 4.21 -9.84 -25.79
CA PHE A 130 4.85 -8.82 -24.95
C PHE A 130 6.17 -9.27 -24.31
N GLY A 131 6.59 -10.52 -24.55
CA GLY A 131 7.86 -11.04 -24.04
C GLY A 131 7.87 -11.31 -22.52
N THR A 132 6.72 -11.29 -21.85
CA THR A 132 6.61 -11.56 -20.41
C THR A 132 5.33 -12.34 -20.09
N THR A 133 5.36 -13.20 -19.08
CA THR A 133 4.15 -13.87 -18.55
C THR A 133 3.49 -13.05 -17.44
N HIS A 134 4.12 -11.98 -16.97
CA HIS A 134 3.67 -11.22 -15.82
C HIS A 134 2.76 -10.06 -16.22
N LEU A 135 1.45 -10.20 -15.98
CA LEU A 135 0.47 -9.13 -16.24
C LEU A 135 0.82 -7.79 -15.57
N LYS A 136 1.38 -7.81 -14.36
CA LYS A 136 1.77 -6.58 -13.64
C LYS A 136 2.91 -5.79 -14.28
N GLY A 137 3.63 -6.39 -15.23
CA GLY A 137 4.69 -5.74 -15.99
C GLY A 137 4.21 -5.14 -17.31
N LEU A 138 2.95 -5.33 -17.67
CA LEU A 138 2.37 -4.82 -18.91
C LEU A 138 1.86 -3.38 -18.73
N ASP A 139 2.00 -2.57 -19.78
CA ASP A 139 1.36 -1.26 -19.84
C ASP A 139 -0.16 -1.36 -20.09
N LYS A 140 -0.85 -0.22 -20.11
CA LYS A 140 -2.30 -0.17 -20.19
C LYS A 140 -2.80 -0.76 -21.51
N GLU A 141 -2.17 -0.40 -22.62
CA GLU A 141 -2.54 -0.83 -23.97
C GLU A 141 -2.35 -2.34 -24.13
N GLN A 142 -1.23 -2.86 -23.62
CA GLN A 142 -0.96 -4.30 -23.59
C GLN A 142 -1.99 -5.05 -22.74
N LEU A 143 -2.34 -4.54 -21.55
CA LEU A 143 -3.38 -5.12 -20.71
C LEU A 143 -4.75 -5.11 -21.39
N GLN A 144 -5.11 -4.03 -22.07
CA GLN A 144 -6.35 -3.95 -22.85
C GLN A 144 -6.35 -4.99 -23.98
N ALA A 145 -5.23 -5.19 -24.67
CA ALA A 145 -5.11 -6.20 -25.71
C ALA A 145 -5.24 -7.63 -25.17
N VAL A 146 -4.68 -7.93 -23.99
CA VAL A 146 -4.90 -9.23 -23.32
C VAL A 146 -6.37 -9.39 -22.95
N PHE A 147 -6.96 -8.38 -22.31
CA PHE A 147 -8.35 -8.43 -21.87
C PHE A 147 -9.29 -8.66 -23.04
N GLY A 148 -9.19 -7.87 -24.11
CA GLY A 148 -10.04 -7.99 -25.29
C GLY A 148 -9.95 -9.37 -25.95
N TYR A 149 -8.73 -9.90 -26.13
CA TYR A 149 -8.55 -11.22 -26.72
C TYR A 149 -9.26 -12.34 -25.93
N PHE A 150 -9.13 -12.35 -24.61
CA PHE A 150 -9.78 -13.38 -23.79
C PHE A 150 -11.28 -13.14 -23.61
N ASP A 151 -11.74 -11.89 -23.58
CA ASP A 151 -13.16 -11.56 -23.51
C ASP A 151 -13.87 -12.07 -24.77
N ASP A 152 -13.33 -11.77 -25.95
CA ASP A 152 -13.85 -12.25 -27.24
C ASP A 152 -13.81 -13.79 -27.32
N LEU A 153 -12.67 -14.40 -26.97
CA LEU A 153 -12.49 -15.86 -27.05
C LEU A 153 -13.49 -16.62 -26.18
N LEU A 154 -13.83 -16.10 -25.01
CA LEU A 154 -14.72 -16.77 -24.06
C LEU A 154 -16.19 -16.45 -24.34
N ASN A 155 -16.51 -15.22 -24.77
CA ASN A 155 -17.86 -14.88 -25.21
C ASN A 155 -18.31 -15.73 -26.41
N ILE A 156 -17.44 -15.95 -27.41
CA ILE A 156 -17.75 -16.82 -28.58
C ILE A 156 -18.00 -18.28 -28.15
N ARG A 157 -17.30 -18.77 -27.12
CA ARG A 157 -17.49 -20.15 -26.63
C ARG A 157 -18.81 -20.33 -25.91
N ASP A 158 -19.27 -19.35 -25.15
CA ASP A 158 -20.55 -19.43 -24.45
C ASP A 158 -21.73 -19.44 -25.43
N GLU A 159 -21.70 -18.63 -26.49
CA GLU A 159 -22.74 -18.66 -27.54
C GLU A 159 -22.81 -20.01 -28.27
N SER A 160 -21.66 -20.64 -28.54
CA SER A 160 -21.62 -21.97 -29.18
C SER A 160 -22.19 -23.08 -28.29
N LYS A 161 -22.18 -22.89 -26.96
CA LYS A 161 -22.68 -23.86 -25.98
C LYS A 161 -24.21 -23.80 -25.83
N THR A 162 -24.81 -22.64 -26.10
CA THR A 162 -26.28 -22.44 -26.03
C THR A 162 -27.02 -22.99 -27.24
N LEU A 163 -26.35 -23.24 -28.36
CA LEU A 163 -26.94 -23.73 -29.62
C LEU A 163 -26.92 -25.26 -29.82
N SER A 164 -26.52 -26.04 -28.80
CA SER A 164 -26.56 -27.51 -28.88
C SER A 164 -27.92 -28.06 -28.40
N PRO A 165 -28.71 -28.76 -29.23
CA PRO A 165 -29.95 -29.40 -28.78
C PRO A 165 -29.67 -30.66 -27.94
N PRO A 166 -30.59 -31.07 -27.03
CA PRO A 166 -30.43 -32.29 -26.27
C PRO A 166 -30.66 -33.50 -27.17
N SER A 167 -29.59 -34.23 -27.49
CA SER A 167 -29.70 -35.53 -28.16
C SER A 167 -30.01 -36.61 -27.13
N GLU A 168 -31.29 -36.88 -26.92
CA GLU A 168 -31.77 -38.17 -26.40
C GLU A 168 -31.69 -39.23 -27.50
N SER A 169 -30.92 -40.29 -27.27
CA SER A 169 -31.26 -41.63 -27.75
C SER A 169 -30.39 -42.65 -27.04
N GLY A 170 -31.04 -43.49 -26.24
CA GLY A 170 -30.40 -44.59 -25.54
C GLY A 170 -30.11 -45.82 -26.41
N ALA A 171 -29.42 -46.73 -25.73
CA ALA A 171 -29.36 -48.19 -25.93
C ALA A 171 -28.34 -48.79 -26.92
N LYS A 172 -27.26 -49.28 -26.27
CA LYS A 172 -26.77 -50.68 -26.24
C LYS A 172 -25.61 -51.09 -27.17
N SER A 173 -24.54 -51.52 -26.47
CA SER A 173 -23.90 -52.84 -26.55
C SER A 173 -22.54 -52.98 -27.24
N VAL A 174 -21.52 -53.10 -26.38
CA VAL A 174 -20.44 -54.11 -26.38
C VAL A 174 -19.45 -54.12 -27.55
N ALA A 175 -18.21 -53.71 -27.25
CA ALA A 175 -17.01 -54.41 -27.68
C ALA A 175 -15.87 -54.20 -26.66
N THR A 176 -15.36 -55.31 -26.16
CA THR A 176 -14.33 -55.47 -25.13
C THR A 176 -12.93 -55.28 -25.72
N VAL A 177 -12.11 -54.39 -25.15
CA VAL A 177 -10.63 -54.45 -25.21
C VAL A 177 -10.06 -53.90 -23.89
N PRO A 178 -9.12 -54.59 -23.21
CA PRO A 178 -8.80 -54.33 -21.82
C PRO A 178 -7.92 -53.09 -21.62
N THR A 179 -8.37 -52.17 -20.79
CA THR A 179 -7.54 -51.12 -20.19
C THR A 179 -6.60 -51.71 -19.16
N ARG A 180 -5.30 -51.59 -19.42
CA ARG A 180 -4.18 -51.85 -18.51
C ARG A 180 -4.23 -50.89 -17.32
N SER A 181 -4.98 -51.25 -16.28
CA SER A 181 -4.93 -50.55 -14.98
C SER A 181 -3.67 -50.98 -14.22
N ARG A 182 -2.70 -50.09 -14.04
CA ARG A 182 -1.67 -50.25 -13.02
C ARG A 182 -2.31 -49.94 -11.66
N LYS A 183 -2.56 -50.97 -10.86
CA LYS A 183 -2.74 -50.85 -9.40
C LYS A 183 -1.42 -51.19 -8.70
N PRO A 184 -1.13 -50.56 -7.55
CA PRO A 184 0.13 -50.72 -6.83
C PRO A 184 0.17 -52.05 -6.08
N HIS A 185 1.35 -52.67 -6.00
CA HIS A 185 1.57 -53.82 -5.13
C HIS A 185 1.61 -53.36 -3.67
N VAL A 186 0.62 -53.82 -2.91
CA VAL A 186 0.68 -53.90 -1.45
C VAL A 186 1.46 -55.17 -1.11
N VAL A 187 2.57 -55.02 -0.37
CA VAL A 187 3.21 -56.11 0.37
C VAL A 187 3.07 -55.74 1.85
N VAL A 188 2.22 -56.49 2.55
CA VAL A 188 2.09 -56.47 4.01
C VAL A 188 3.07 -57.50 4.55
N LEU A 189 3.99 -57.10 5.44
CA LEU A 189 4.38 -57.94 6.59
C LEU A 189 5.11 -57.12 7.67
N GLY A 190 4.52 -57.12 8.88
CA GLY A 190 5.14 -56.80 10.17
C GLY A 190 5.40 -55.31 10.42
N GLY A 191 4.70 -54.59 11.29
CA GLY A 191 4.14 -54.97 12.59
C GLY A 191 4.93 -54.23 13.68
N ALA A 192 4.38 -53.13 14.20
CA ALA A 192 4.54 -52.65 15.58
C ALA A 192 3.89 -51.26 15.74
N LEU A 193 2.76 -51.24 16.44
CA LEU A 193 2.11 -50.07 17.03
C LEU A 193 2.95 -49.55 18.20
N VAL A 194 3.24 -48.25 18.23
CA VAL A 194 3.48 -47.52 19.50
C VAL A 194 2.79 -46.17 19.44
N LEU A 195 1.57 -46.16 20.00
CA LEU A 195 1.04 -45.03 20.76
C LEU A 195 1.88 -44.94 22.05
N VAL A 196 2.25 -43.74 22.50
CA VAL A 196 2.01 -43.29 23.89
C VAL A 196 2.30 -41.80 23.98
N ALA A 197 1.30 -41.10 24.51
CA ALA A 197 1.37 -39.76 25.03
C ALA A 197 1.89 -39.78 26.49
N ILE A 198 2.82 -38.87 26.78
CA ILE A 198 2.81 -37.96 27.94
C ILE A 198 3.22 -38.48 29.37
N PHE A 199 4.13 -37.68 29.98
CA PHE A 199 4.49 -37.39 31.39
C PHE A 199 4.94 -38.54 32.35
N PHE A 200 6.18 -38.48 32.87
CA PHE A 200 6.55 -37.87 34.18
C PHE A 200 7.96 -38.28 34.67
N VAL A 201 8.65 -37.31 35.29
CA VAL A 201 9.58 -37.42 36.44
C VAL A 201 10.89 -38.23 36.34
N GLY A 202 12.00 -37.52 36.56
CA GLY A 202 12.93 -37.88 37.65
C GLY A 202 14.28 -38.52 37.30
N MET A 203 15.31 -37.67 37.24
CA MET A 203 16.70 -37.85 37.76
C MET A 203 17.46 -39.16 37.49
N ILE A 204 18.65 -39.05 36.88
CA ILE A 204 19.96 -39.25 37.56
C ILE A 204 21.13 -38.99 36.59
N VAL A 205 21.93 -37.99 36.97
CA VAL A 205 23.41 -37.90 36.96
C VAL A 205 24.16 -38.05 35.63
N PHE A 206 24.61 -36.91 35.11
CA PHE A 206 25.97 -36.78 34.60
C PHE A 206 26.62 -35.52 35.18
N ALA A 207 27.59 -35.74 36.08
CA ALA A 207 28.43 -34.71 36.65
C ALA A 207 29.51 -34.31 35.64
N GLY A 208 29.70 -33.00 35.42
CA GLY A 208 30.66 -32.50 34.44
C GLY A 208 30.82 -30.97 34.41
N LYS A 209 31.08 -30.37 35.57
CA LYS A 209 31.93 -29.18 35.81
C LYS A 209 32.22 -28.20 34.63
N TRP A 210 31.53 -27.05 34.60
CA TRP A 210 32.11 -25.68 34.71
C TRP A 210 31.11 -24.60 34.23
N GLY A 211 31.05 -23.48 34.96
CA GLY A 211 30.54 -22.20 34.45
C GLY A 211 29.39 -21.60 35.26
N ASN A 212 29.63 -20.41 35.84
CA ASN A 212 28.67 -19.59 36.58
C ASN A 212 27.32 -19.47 35.85
N ALA A 213 26.27 -20.11 36.39
CA ALA A 213 24.90 -19.82 36.01
C ALA A 213 24.50 -18.48 36.62
N LYS A 214 24.60 -17.39 35.84
CA LYS A 214 23.74 -16.23 36.06
C LYS A 214 22.31 -16.75 36.05
N ALA A 215 21.57 -16.47 37.12
CA ALA A 215 20.15 -16.75 37.21
C ALA A 215 19.46 -16.28 35.93
N VAL A 216 19.04 -17.23 35.10
CA VAL A 216 18.12 -16.95 34.00
C VAL A 216 16.79 -16.71 34.69
N ALA A 217 16.49 -15.44 34.94
CA ALA A 217 15.15 -15.01 35.25
C ALA A 217 14.25 -15.52 34.14
N SER A 218 13.39 -16.48 34.48
CA SER A 218 12.27 -16.92 33.66
C SER A 218 11.42 -15.69 33.35
N THR A 219 11.66 -15.08 32.19
CA THR A 219 10.87 -13.95 31.72
C THR A 219 9.55 -14.55 31.28
N GLU A 220 8.48 -14.32 32.05
CA GLU A 220 7.13 -14.54 31.57
C GLU A 220 7.03 -13.84 30.21
N THR A 221 6.80 -14.60 29.15
CA THR A 221 6.74 -14.04 27.79
C THR A 221 5.47 -13.19 27.72
N SER A 222 5.62 -11.87 27.75
CA SER A 222 4.48 -10.97 27.63
C SER A 222 3.78 -11.25 26.30
N VAL A 223 2.47 -11.45 26.37
CA VAL A 223 1.64 -11.78 25.22
C VAL A 223 1.05 -10.48 24.72
N PHE A 224 1.36 -10.13 23.45
CA PHE A 224 0.73 -8.97 22.83
C PHE A 224 -0.79 -9.17 22.77
N ASN A 225 -1.52 -8.18 23.28
CA ASN A 225 -2.98 -8.14 23.19
C ASN A 225 -3.46 -6.69 23.08
N ILE A 226 -4.65 -6.51 22.51
CA ILE A 226 -5.28 -5.21 22.32
C ILE A 226 -6.78 -5.30 22.62
N LYS A 227 -7.31 -4.31 23.33
CA LYS A 227 -8.77 -4.15 23.48
C LYS A 227 -9.29 -3.34 22.29
N THR A 228 -10.20 -3.92 21.52
CA THR A 228 -10.82 -3.26 20.36
C THR A 228 -12.25 -3.74 20.17
N ASN A 229 -13.09 -2.89 19.56
CA ASN A 229 -14.43 -3.25 19.10
C ASN A 229 -14.43 -3.62 17.60
N ASP A 230 -13.25 -3.60 16.96
CA ASP A 230 -13.09 -3.94 15.55
C ASP A 230 -12.90 -5.45 15.40
N LYS A 231 -13.98 -6.14 15.04
CA LYS A 231 -14.01 -7.60 14.91
C LYS A 231 -12.95 -8.14 13.93
N ILE A 232 -12.62 -7.41 12.87
CA ILE A 232 -11.60 -7.85 11.91
C ILE A 232 -10.21 -7.84 12.57
N ILE A 233 -9.92 -6.82 13.37
CA ILE A 233 -8.65 -6.76 14.12
C ILE A 233 -8.63 -7.84 15.18
N GLU A 234 -9.70 -7.98 15.96
CA GLU A 234 -9.83 -9.01 17.01
C GLU A 234 -9.59 -10.42 16.45
N ASP A 235 -10.30 -10.78 15.37
CA ASP A 235 -10.18 -12.08 14.70
C ASP A 235 -8.77 -12.29 14.08
N SER A 236 -8.05 -11.21 13.76
CA SER A 236 -6.72 -11.26 13.12
C SER A 236 -5.56 -11.36 14.12
N ILE A 237 -5.75 -11.04 15.39
CA ILE A 237 -4.66 -11.01 16.40
C ILE A 237 -3.86 -12.32 16.46
N PRO A 238 -4.48 -13.52 16.48
CA PRO A 238 -3.71 -14.76 16.56
C PRO A 238 -2.77 -14.94 15.35
N ALA A 239 -3.27 -14.69 14.14
CA ALA A 239 -2.49 -14.79 12.90
C ALA A 239 -1.35 -13.75 12.90
N LEU A 240 -1.65 -12.52 13.29
CA LEU A 240 -0.65 -11.45 13.39
C LEU A 240 0.48 -11.81 14.35
N ARG A 241 0.17 -12.35 15.53
CA ARG A 241 1.17 -12.79 16.52
C ARG A 241 2.03 -13.95 16.02
N SER A 242 1.44 -14.83 15.21
CA SER A 242 2.19 -15.94 14.59
C SER A 242 3.13 -15.46 13.50
N MET A 243 2.71 -14.47 12.70
CA MET A 243 3.53 -13.91 11.60
C MET A 243 4.55 -12.89 12.06
N PHE A 244 4.25 -12.15 13.12
CA PHE A 244 5.09 -11.08 13.65
C PHE A 244 5.58 -11.47 15.05
N PRO A 245 6.65 -12.28 15.15
CA PRO A 245 7.19 -12.70 16.45
C PRO A 245 7.60 -11.51 17.33
N GLY A 246 8.00 -10.40 16.71
CA GLY A 246 8.32 -9.14 17.39
C GLY A 246 7.16 -8.56 18.21
N LEU A 247 5.90 -8.92 17.90
CA LEU A 247 4.76 -8.46 18.69
C LEU A 247 4.82 -8.95 20.14
N ASN A 248 5.03 -10.26 20.34
CA ASN A 248 5.15 -10.83 21.69
C ASN A 248 6.53 -10.55 22.29
N LYS A 249 7.60 -10.56 21.46
CA LYS A 249 8.95 -10.35 21.98
C LYS A 249 9.15 -8.96 22.61
N TYR A 250 8.51 -7.95 22.03
CA TYR A 250 8.66 -6.56 22.43
C TYR A 250 7.37 -5.94 22.97
N SER A 251 6.40 -6.74 23.43
CA SER A 251 5.09 -6.21 23.84
C SER A 251 5.16 -5.17 24.95
N ASP A 252 6.07 -5.34 25.90
CA ASP A 252 6.24 -4.40 27.02
C ASP A 252 6.85 -3.06 26.59
N ASP A 253 7.51 -3.03 25.43
CA ASP A 253 8.11 -1.83 24.84
C ASP A 253 7.10 -1.02 24.00
N PHE A 254 5.86 -1.49 23.86
CA PHE A 254 4.81 -0.81 23.12
C PHE A 254 3.91 0.02 24.03
N HIS A 255 3.67 1.26 23.62
CA HIS A 255 2.77 2.17 24.32
C HIS A 255 1.77 2.79 23.34
N SER A 256 0.68 3.35 23.87
CA SER A 256 -0.40 3.93 23.06
C SER A 256 -0.98 2.98 22.00
N VAL A 257 -1.06 1.68 22.34
CA VAL A 257 -1.63 0.65 21.48
C VAL A 257 -3.12 0.95 21.27
N SER A 258 -3.51 1.12 20.01
CA SER A 258 -4.86 1.52 19.62
C SER A 258 -5.22 0.93 18.26
N SER A 259 -6.51 0.95 17.94
CA SER A 259 -7.01 0.52 16.65
C SER A 259 -8.10 1.43 16.12
N TYR A 260 -8.24 1.50 14.80
CA TYR A 260 -9.28 2.29 14.14
C TYR A 260 -9.52 1.79 12.72
N LYS A 261 -10.73 2.06 12.20
CA LYS A 261 -11.10 1.81 10.82
C LYS A 261 -10.91 3.07 9.97
N GLN A 262 -10.23 2.94 8.84
CA GLN A 262 -10.03 4.01 7.86
C GLN A 262 -11.26 4.20 6.99
N LYS A 263 -11.42 5.39 6.40
CA LYS A 263 -12.49 5.68 5.42
C LYS A 263 -12.43 4.75 4.19
N THR A 264 -11.25 4.29 3.82
CA THR A 264 -10.99 3.33 2.73
C THR A 264 -11.42 1.90 3.05
N GLY A 265 -11.90 1.64 4.28
CA GLY A 265 -12.30 0.32 4.75
C GLY A 265 -11.17 -0.50 5.40
N TRP A 266 -9.92 -0.03 5.36
CA TRP A 266 -8.80 -0.70 6.00
C TRP A 266 -8.87 -0.59 7.52
N HIS A 267 -8.43 -1.65 8.20
CA HIS A 267 -8.42 -1.73 9.66
C HIS A 267 -6.97 -1.56 10.14
N THR A 268 -6.71 -0.58 11.01
CA THR A 268 -5.34 -0.22 11.39
C THR A 268 -5.09 -0.43 12.87
N LEU A 269 -4.03 -1.17 13.18
CA LEU A 269 -3.45 -1.25 14.52
C LEU A 269 -2.25 -0.30 14.60
N LYS A 270 -2.25 0.57 15.60
CA LYS A 270 -1.24 1.60 15.83
C LYS A 270 -0.62 1.42 17.21
N PHE A 271 0.69 1.51 17.30
CA PHE A 271 1.42 1.55 18.57
C PHE A 271 2.71 2.35 18.44
N THR A 272 3.19 2.89 19.55
CA THR A 272 4.45 3.62 19.64
C THR A 272 5.49 2.75 20.34
N VAL A 273 6.70 2.68 19.78
CA VAL A 273 7.81 1.96 20.40
C VAL A 273 8.54 2.89 21.36
N SER A 274 8.78 2.44 22.60
CA SER A 274 9.52 3.20 23.60
C SER A 274 10.90 3.64 23.06
N ALA A 275 11.33 4.85 23.41
CA ALA A 275 12.68 5.32 23.10
C ALA A 275 13.76 4.51 23.85
N LYS A 276 13.39 3.86 24.97
CA LYS A 276 14.25 3.00 25.78
C LYS A 276 14.01 1.51 25.50
N ALA A 277 13.34 1.18 24.40
CA ALA A 277 12.99 -0.19 24.08
C ALA A 277 14.23 -1.09 23.96
N SER A 278 14.05 -2.37 24.29
CA SER A 278 15.06 -3.43 24.17
C SER A 278 15.34 -3.83 22.71
N VAL A 279 14.61 -3.26 21.77
CA VAL A 279 14.71 -3.52 20.32
C VAL A 279 16.12 -3.18 19.80
N PRO A 280 16.70 -4.01 18.91
CA PRO A 280 17.98 -3.72 18.28
C PRO A 280 18.06 -2.33 17.61
N GLU A 281 19.18 -1.63 17.80
CA GLU A 281 19.39 -0.29 17.25
C GLU A 281 19.36 -0.26 15.72
N ASN A 282 19.84 -1.30 15.07
CA ASN A 282 19.84 -1.43 13.61
C ASN A 282 18.43 -1.45 13.01
N TYR A 283 17.39 -1.79 13.77
CA TYR A 283 16.00 -1.69 13.30
C TYR A 283 15.54 -0.24 13.18
N SER A 284 16.23 0.72 13.82
CA SER A 284 15.95 2.16 13.72
C SER A 284 14.49 2.53 14.04
N VAL A 285 13.88 1.85 15.02
CA VAL A 285 12.43 1.95 15.33
C VAL A 285 12.11 2.56 16.70
N LYS A 286 13.12 2.75 17.57
CA LYS A 286 12.93 3.35 18.91
C LYS A 286 12.32 4.75 18.80
N GLY A 287 11.30 5.02 19.61
CA GLY A 287 10.57 6.30 19.60
C GLY A 287 9.65 6.51 18.39
N LYS A 288 9.53 5.54 17.46
CA LYS A 288 8.69 5.67 16.28
C LYS A 288 7.31 5.05 16.49
N VAL A 289 6.36 5.49 15.67
CA VAL A 289 5.01 4.94 15.59
C VAL A 289 4.95 3.91 14.48
N CYS A 290 4.40 2.74 14.79
CA CYS A 290 4.18 1.64 13.87
C CYS A 290 2.71 1.43 13.58
N TYR A 291 2.45 0.99 12.34
CA TYR A 291 1.12 0.74 11.81
C TYR A 291 1.08 -0.62 11.12
N ILE A 292 0.13 -1.45 11.53
CA ILE A 292 -0.25 -2.67 10.83
C ILE A 292 -1.61 -2.42 10.18
N ASN A 293 -1.63 -2.38 8.86
CA ASN A 293 -2.85 -2.14 8.08
C ASN A 293 -3.39 -3.49 7.60
N ILE A 294 -4.52 -3.90 8.12
CA ILE A 294 -5.25 -5.09 7.72
C ILE A 294 -6.27 -4.68 6.67
N ASN A 295 -6.34 -5.43 5.57
CA ASN A 295 -7.26 -5.14 4.49
C ASN A 295 -8.73 -5.33 4.92
N PRO A 296 -9.71 -4.80 4.18
CA PRO A 296 -11.10 -4.74 4.62
C PRO A 296 -11.76 -6.09 4.99
N ASP A 297 -11.33 -7.20 4.38
CA ASP A 297 -11.87 -8.55 4.65
C ASP A 297 -11.03 -9.36 5.68
N GLY A 298 -9.91 -8.81 6.14
CA GLY A 298 -9.00 -9.49 7.07
C GLY A 298 -8.19 -10.64 6.48
N SER A 299 -8.07 -10.74 5.16
CA SER A 299 -7.26 -11.79 4.50
C SER A 299 -5.77 -11.50 4.50
N TYR A 300 -5.34 -10.23 4.57
CA TYR A 300 -3.92 -9.89 4.65
C TYR A 300 -3.61 -8.58 5.37
N ALA A 301 -2.38 -8.47 5.87
CA ALA A 301 -1.83 -7.26 6.47
C ALA A 301 -0.68 -6.65 5.66
N ARG A 302 -0.44 -5.35 5.88
CA ARG A 302 0.67 -4.57 5.34
C ARG A 302 1.30 -3.68 6.40
N VAL A 303 2.61 -3.60 6.36
CA VAL A 303 3.41 -2.72 7.24
C VAL A 303 4.29 -1.86 6.33
N LEU A 304 4.06 -0.56 6.31
CA LEU A 304 4.58 0.33 5.26
C LEU A 304 6.04 0.74 5.46
N THR A 305 6.48 0.92 6.70
CA THR A 305 7.83 1.40 7.00
C THR A 305 8.78 0.25 7.31
N ALA A 306 9.99 0.31 6.76
CA ALA A 306 11.00 -0.73 6.98
C ALA A 306 11.35 -0.93 8.47
N PRO A 307 11.53 0.12 9.30
CA PRO A 307 11.79 -0.05 10.74
C PRO A 307 10.71 -0.86 11.47
N CYS A 308 9.44 -0.62 11.14
CA CYS A 308 8.33 -1.35 11.75
C CYS A 308 8.25 -2.78 11.25
N ARG A 309 8.60 -3.05 9.98
CA ARG A 309 8.75 -4.44 9.51
C ARG A 309 9.88 -5.15 10.24
N SER A 310 11.02 -4.50 10.44
CA SER A 310 12.17 -5.12 11.09
C SER A 310 11.86 -5.45 12.55
N LEU A 311 11.18 -4.54 13.24
CA LEU A 311 10.62 -4.79 14.57
C LEU A 311 9.69 -6.00 14.58
N LEU A 312 8.66 -5.99 13.73
CA LEU A 312 7.58 -6.98 13.76
C LEU A 312 8.06 -8.38 13.36
N LEU A 313 8.95 -8.46 12.37
CA LEU A 313 9.54 -9.72 11.91
C LEU A 313 10.76 -10.14 12.73
N ASP A 314 11.23 -9.29 13.65
CA ASP A 314 12.45 -9.49 14.42
C ASP A 314 13.68 -9.82 13.55
N GLN A 315 13.86 -9.06 12.46
CA GLN A 315 14.98 -9.21 11.54
C GLN A 315 15.31 -7.93 10.77
N GLN A 316 16.60 -7.70 10.45
CA GLN A 316 17.02 -6.52 9.70
C GLN A 316 16.53 -6.54 8.25
N SER A 317 16.69 -7.67 7.56
CA SER A 317 16.28 -7.84 6.17
C SER A 317 14.77 -8.10 6.13
N THR A 318 14.02 -7.22 5.49
CA THR A 318 12.56 -7.33 5.42
C THR A 318 12.09 -7.23 3.98
N PRO A 319 10.94 -7.83 3.65
CA PRO A 319 10.33 -7.62 2.35
C PRO A 319 9.95 -6.14 2.15
N ASP A 320 9.64 -5.77 0.92
CA ASP A 320 9.27 -4.39 0.59
C ASP A 320 7.93 -3.95 1.23
N SER A 321 7.58 -2.68 1.06
CA SER A 321 6.34 -2.10 1.62
C SER A 321 5.05 -2.59 0.94
N LYS A 322 5.14 -3.24 -0.21
CA LYS A 322 4.00 -3.77 -0.96
C LYS A 322 3.66 -5.22 -0.58
N TYR A 323 4.58 -5.90 0.09
CA TYR A 323 4.43 -7.27 0.58
C TYR A 323 3.16 -7.43 1.42
N ARG A 324 2.45 -8.53 1.16
CA ARG A 324 1.20 -8.87 1.82
C ARG A 324 1.45 -10.05 2.75
N PHE A 325 1.22 -9.85 4.04
CA PHE A 325 1.26 -10.91 5.04
C PHE A 325 -0.12 -11.57 5.09
N ILE A 326 -0.23 -12.78 4.55
CA ILE A 326 -1.50 -13.48 4.39
C ILE A 326 -1.97 -14.02 5.74
N LEU A 327 -3.14 -13.55 6.21
CA LEU A 327 -3.74 -13.88 7.51
C LEU A 327 -4.73 -15.04 7.43
N LYS A 328 -5.29 -15.30 6.24
CA LYS A 328 -6.27 -16.36 5.94
C LYS A 328 -5.97 -16.97 4.59
#